data_AF-A0A5J5DUG3-F1
#
_entry.id   AF-A0A5J5DUG3-F1
#
_cell.length_a   1.000
_cell.length_b   1.000
_cell.length_c   1.000
_cell.angle_alpha   90.00
_cell.angle_beta   90.00
_cell.angle_gamma   90.00
#
_symmetry.space_group_name_H-M   'P 1'
#
loop_
_entity.id
_entity.type
_entity.pdbx_description
1 polymer ?
#
loop_
_entity_poly.entity_id
_entity_poly.type
_entity_poly.pdbx_seq_one_letter_code
_entity_poly.pdbx_strand_id
1 'polypeptide(L)'
;MDAAERDNLERVGWRPEGVAWHVSTAASVPVYRVYNQYTGEHLWTQDKTEYEFLTGVAPTPTAKDALAQLTVSDYLAPGYEREEFGKTWVDVDGNNCGTRDDILARDLTNITKKDDCRVATGTLNDPYTGTVIDFVRGTDGGNDGGVQIDHVVALSNAWKSGANGWTRDQRIAYANDPYVLLAVDDQANQDKSDSAADKWLPSNTAYRCDYVARQIGIKSKYKLTVTNTERDAMNLVLATCPAQTVPAGVGAPSVPAPPAPAPKPAPKPDPDPAPNPEPKPEVQYGIRPGAWCSPEGAIGYSAKGVQYVCRPSDSGKSLHWRRP
;
A
#
# COMPACT_ATOMS: atom_id res chain seq x y z
N MET A 1 36.71 -6.89 24.42
CA MET A 1 36.53 -5.80 25.41
C MET A 1 37.89 -5.26 25.72
N ASP A 2 38.12 -3.95 25.56
CA ASP A 2 39.38 -3.37 26.01
C ASP A 2 39.40 -3.24 27.55
N ALA A 3 40.59 -3.01 28.11
CA ALA A 3 40.76 -2.94 29.56
C ALA A 3 40.00 -1.77 30.20
N ALA A 4 39.87 -0.64 29.49
CA ALA A 4 39.22 0.54 30.02
C ALA A 4 37.69 0.36 30.13
N GLU A 5 37.09 -0.28 29.14
CA GLU A 5 35.67 -0.65 29.15
C GLU A 5 35.37 -1.63 30.29
N ARG A 6 36.19 -2.68 30.45
CA ARG A 6 36.08 -3.63 31.57
C ARG A 6 36.12 -2.91 32.91
N ASP A 7 37.15 -2.10 33.14
CA ASP A 7 37.37 -1.43 34.42
C ASP A 7 36.24 -0.43 34.72
N ASN A 8 35.67 0.21 33.69
CA ASN A 8 34.49 1.06 33.84
C ASN A 8 33.23 0.25 34.20
N LEU A 9 33.02 -0.91 33.59
CA LEU A 9 31.89 -1.79 33.89
C LEU A 9 31.96 -2.33 35.33
N GLU A 10 33.15 -2.74 35.78
CA GLU A 10 33.38 -3.16 37.16
C GLU A 10 33.07 -2.03 38.16
N ARG A 11 33.47 -0.79 37.84
CA ARG A 11 33.17 0.39 38.67
C ARG A 11 31.67 0.65 38.82
N VAL A 12 30.86 0.33 37.80
CA VAL A 12 29.39 0.51 37.85
C VAL A 12 28.65 -0.75 38.32
N GLY A 13 29.37 -1.71 38.93
CA GLY A 13 28.79 -2.83 39.68
C GLY A 13 28.73 -4.16 38.94
N TRP A 14 29.27 -4.25 37.72
CA TRP A 14 29.36 -5.53 37.00
C TRP A 14 30.47 -6.41 37.56
N ARG A 15 30.26 -7.73 37.57
CA ARG A 15 31.27 -8.70 37.98
C ARG A 15 31.85 -9.38 36.74
N PRO A 16 33.18 -9.42 36.57
CA PRO A 16 33.79 -10.06 35.41
C PRO A 16 33.63 -11.58 35.49
N GLU A 17 33.24 -12.19 34.37
CA GLU A 17 33.10 -13.66 34.25
C GLU A 17 34.40 -14.34 33.76
N GLY A 18 35.47 -13.57 33.57
CA GLY A 18 36.74 -14.03 33.02
C GLY A 18 36.92 -13.73 31.53
N VAL A 19 38.03 -14.20 30.96
CA VAL A 19 38.33 -14.00 29.54
C VAL A 19 37.71 -15.13 28.73
N ALA A 20 36.80 -14.79 27.81
CA ALA A 20 36.17 -15.77 26.94
C ALA A 20 37.11 -16.27 25.82
N TRP A 21 37.93 -15.39 25.23
CA TRP A 21 38.94 -15.73 24.23
C TRP A 21 39.97 -14.61 24.04
N HIS A 22 41.07 -14.95 23.38
CA HIS A 22 42.11 -14.03 22.94
C HIS A 22 42.11 -13.89 21.41
N VAL A 23 42.32 -12.67 20.93
CA VAL A 23 42.66 -12.42 19.52
C VAL A 23 44.19 -12.38 19.41
N SER A 24 44.74 -13.05 18.39
CA SER A 24 46.20 -13.06 18.18
C SER A 24 46.72 -11.65 17.96
N THR A 25 47.79 -11.27 18.66
CA THR A 25 48.48 -9.98 18.46
C THR A 25 49.22 -9.90 17.13
N ALA A 26 49.35 -11.03 16.42
CA ALA A 26 49.89 -11.10 15.07
C ALA A 26 48.81 -11.12 13.97
N ALA A 27 47.53 -11.02 14.33
CA ALA A 27 46.43 -11.01 13.36
C ALA A 27 46.45 -9.71 12.54
N SER A 28 46.36 -9.84 11.21
CA SER A 28 46.26 -8.73 10.27
C SER A 28 44.81 -8.33 9.95
N VAL A 29 43.84 -9.17 10.32
CA VAL A 29 42.41 -8.94 10.08
C VAL A 29 41.74 -8.47 11.37
N PRO A 30 41.14 -7.28 11.41
CA PRO A 30 40.43 -6.79 12.58
C PRO A 30 39.20 -7.65 12.87
N VAL A 31 38.91 -7.85 14.16
CA VAL A 31 37.66 -8.46 14.64
C VAL A 31 36.88 -7.38 15.37
N TYR A 32 35.70 -7.06 14.87
CA TYR A 32 34.79 -6.09 15.47
C TYR A 32 33.83 -6.79 16.43
N ARG A 33 33.52 -6.15 17.56
CA ARG A 33 32.52 -6.62 18.52
C ARG A 33 31.31 -5.71 18.47
N VAL A 34 30.13 -6.28 18.27
CA VAL A 34 28.82 -5.61 18.35
C VAL A 34 28.12 -6.06 19.64
N TYR A 35 27.41 -5.15 20.30
CA TYR A 35 26.59 -5.46 21.49
C TYR A 35 25.12 -5.18 21.18
N ASN A 36 24.26 -6.19 21.37
CA ASN A 36 22.83 -6.05 21.27
C ASN A 36 22.25 -5.71 22.65
N GLN A 37 21.82 -4.47 22.85
CA GLN A 37 21.25 -4.02 24.13
C GLN A 37 19.91 -4.67 24.50
N TYR A 38 19.19 -5.24 23.54
CA TYR A 38 17.88 -5.85 23.76
C TYR A 38 17.99 -7.30 24.23
N THR A 39 18.93 -8.07 23.66
CA THR A 39 19.17 -9.47 24.02
C THR A 39 20.32 -9.65 25.01
N GLY A 40 21.19 -8.64 25.15
CA GLY A 40 22.43 -8.72 25.92
C GLY A 40 23.55 -9.48 25.20
N GLU A 41 23.33 -9.90 23.95
CA GLU A 41 24.30 -10.70 23.21
C GLU A 41 25.45 -9.86 22.66
N HIS A 42 26.61 -10.49 22.57
CA HIS A 42 27.74 -9.95 21.83
C HIS A 42 27.94 -10.76 20.55
N LEU A 43 28.15 -10.07 19.44
CA LEU A 43 28.45 -10.64 18.13
C LEU A 43 29.85 -10.20 17.71
N TRP A 44 30.57 -11.06 16.99
CA TRP A 44 31.91 -10.77 16.48
C TRP A 44 31.98 -11.03 14.99
N THR A 45 32.50 -10.06 14.25
CA THR A 45 32.66 -10.16 12.79
C THR A 45 34.02 -9.65 12.34
N GLN A 46 34.54 -10.23 11.26
CA GLN A 46 35.71 -9.70 10.53
C GLN A 46 35.29 -8.79 9.36
N ASP A 47 33.99 -8.77 9.02
CA ASP A 47 33.45 -7.90 7.98
C ASP A 47 33.15 -6.52 8.55
N LYS A 48 33.93 -5.54 8.10
CA LYS A 48 33.75 -4.14 8.49
C LYS A 48 32.38 -3.61 8.08
N THR A 49 31.83 -4.06 6.95
CA THR A 49 30.52 -3.67 6.43
C THR A 49 29.41 -4.19 7.34
N GLU A 50 29.51 -5.44 7.77
CA GLU A 50 28.57 -6.03 8.74
C GLU A 50 28.62 -5.25 10.06
N TYR A 51 29.82 -4.97 10.58
CA TYR A 51 29.98 -4.16 11.79
C TYR A 51 29.33 -2.78 11.65
N GLU A 52 29.64 -2.06 10.57
CA GLU A 52 29.12 -0.72 10.33
C GLU A 52 27.60 -0.72 10.11
N PHE A 53 27.05 -1.76 9.47
CA PHE A 53 25.60 -1.94 9.33
C PHE A 53 24.93 -2.21 10.68
N LEU A 54 25.46 -3.16 11.46
CA LEU A 54 24.90 -3.54 12.76
C LEU A 54 25.03 -2.43 13.83
N THR A 55 26.03 -1.56 13.70
CA THR A 55 26.24 -0.42 14.60
C THR A 55 25.62 0.89 14.10
N GLY A 56 25.00 0.88 12.91
CA GLY A 56 24.44 2.09 12.29
C GLY A 56 25.49 3.12 11.87
N VAL A 57 26.75 2.70 11.73
CA VAL A 57 27.90 3.53 11.32
C VAL A 57 28.09 3.52 9.79
N ALA A 58 27.56 2.51 9.08
CA ALA A 58 27.58 2.48 7.62
C ALA A 58 26.58 3.49 7.07
N PRO A 59 26.94 4.27 6.03
CA PRO A 59 25.92 5.00 5.29
C PRO A 59 24.95 3.99 4.69
N THR A 60 23.67 4.10 5.06
CA THR A 60 22.61 3.31 4.40
C THR A 60 22.67 3.62 2.91
N PRO A 61 22.74 2.61 2.02
CA PRO A 61 22.83 2.88 0.59
C PRO A 61 21.62 3.71 0.15
N THR A 62 21.86 4.69 -0.72
CA THR A 62 20.75 5.46 -1.28
C THR A 62 19.84 4.53 -2.08
N ALA A 63 18.57 4.89 -2.22
CA ALA A 63 17.64 4.17 -3.08
C ALA A 63 18.15 4.10 -4.52
N LYS A 64 18.89 5.11 -4.98
CA LYS A 64 19.49 5.14 -6.31
C LYS A 64 20.62 4.12 -6.45
N ASP A 65 21.48 3.99 -5.44
CA ASP A 65 22.54 2.97 -5.43
C ASP A 65 21.93 1.57 -5.39
N ALA A 66 20.89 1.36 -4.57
CA ALA A 66 20.18 0.09 -4.51
C ALA A 66 19.48 -0.25 -5.84
N LEU A 67 18.86 0.72 -6.51
CA LEU A 67 18.24 0.55 -7.83
C LEU A 67 19.26 0.13 -8.88
N ALA A 68 20.47 0.70 -8.85
CA ALA A 68 21.55 0.35 -9.78
C ALA A 68 22.02 -1.11 -9.63
N GLN A 69 21.78 -1.75 -8.48
CA GLN A 69 22.11 -3.16 -8.22
C GLN A 69 20.96 -4.13 -8.57
N LEU A 70 19.76 -3.65 -8.90
CA LEU A 70 18.65 -4.53 -9.26
C LEU A 70 18.87 -5.17 -10.63
N THR A 71 18.57 -6.46 -10.73
CA THR A 71 18.56 -7.17 -12.00
C THR A 71 17.45 -6.61 -12.89
N VAL A 72 17.82 -6.21 -14.11
CA VAL A 72 16.86 -5.68 -15.08
C VAL A 72 16.44 -6.76 -16.05
N SER A 73 15.13 -6.92 -16.19
CA SER A 73 14.52 -7.88 -17.10
C SER A 73 13.15 -7.37 -17.54
N ASP A 74 12.94 -7.27 -18.85
CA ASP A 74 11.63 -6.97 -19.44
C ASP A 74 10.75 -8.21 -19.60
N TYR A 75 11.28 -9.40 -19.29
CA TYR A 75 10.46 -10.60 -19.21
C TYR A 75 9.58 -10.56 -17.97
N LEU A 76 8.27 -10.72 -18.18
CA LEU A 76 7.26 -10.80 -17.13
C LEU A 76 6.60 -12.19 -17.16
N ALA A 77 6.72 -12.94 -16.07
CA ALA A 77 6.17 -14.28 -15.98
C ALA A 77 4.61 -14.27 -16.05
N PRO A 78 3.99 -15.08 -16.92
CA PRO A 78 2.54 -15.20 -17.01
C PRO A 78 1.99 -16.14 -15.91
N GLY A 79 0.66 -16.33 -15.89
CA GLY A 79 0.01 -17.38 -15.09
C GLY A 79 -0.08 -17.09 -13.60
N TYR A 80 -0.17 -15.82 -13.21
CA TYR A 80 -0.41 -15.45 -11.82
C TYR A 80 -1.82 -15.84 -11.38
N GLU A 81 -1.89 -16.60 -10.29
CA GLU A 81 -3.11 -16.86 -9.53
C GLU A 81 -2.88 -16.43 -8.07
N ARG A 82 -3.89 -15.81 -7.43
CA ARG A 82 -3.70 -15.23 -6.08
C ARG A 82 -3.45 -16.30 -5.03
N GLU A 83 -4.05 -17.47 -5.21
CA GLU A 83 -4.00 -18.64 -4.32
C GLU A 83 -2.57 -19.21 -4.18
N GLU A 84 -1.69 -18.89 -5.13
CA GLU A 84 -0.27 -19.25 -5.08
C GLU A 84 0.47 -18.60 -3.91
N PHE A 85 -0.04 -17.48 -3.39
CA PHE A 85 0.51 -16.80 -2.21
C PHE A 85 -0.13 -17.26 -0.90
N GLY A 86 -0.97 -18.28 -0.96
CA GLY A 86 -1.60 -18.89 0.22
C GLY A 86 -2.69 -18.01 0.84
N LYS A 87 -3.04 -18.34 2.09
CA LYS A 87 -4.03 -17.57 2.84
C LYS A 87 -3.43 -16.22 3.23
N THR A 88 -4.19 -15.15 3.02
CA THR A 88 -3.85 -13.82 3.52
C THR A 88 -4.06 -13.74 5.03
N TRP A 89 -3.29 -12.87 5.68
CA TRP A 89 -3.44 -12.51 7.10
C TRP A 89 -3.16 -13.64 8.07
N VAL A 90 -2.22 -14.52 7.72
CA VAL A 90 -1.73 -15.52 8.67
C VAL A 90 -0.90 -14.83 9.76
N ASP A 91 -0.87 -15.43 10.93
CA ASP A 91 0.04 -15.04 12.01
C ASP A 91 1.44 -15.55 11.66
N VAL A 92 2.35 -14.63 11.35
CA VAL A 92 3.73 -14.95 10.94
C VAL A 92 4.77 -14.66 12.02
N ASP A 93 4.43 -13.85 13.02
CA ASP A 93 5.33 -13.48 14.12
C ASP A 93 5.02 -14.25 15.42
N GLY A 94 3.94 -15.04 15.42
CA GLY A 94 3.52 -15.89 16.54
C GLY A 94 2.86 -15.10 17.67
N ASN A 95 2.41 -13.86 17.40
CA ASN A 95 1.77 -13.00 18.39
C ASN A 95 0.26 -13.29 18.54
N ASN A 96 -0.27 -14.28 17.79
CA ASN A 96 -1.67 -14.71 17.74
C ASN A 96 -2.62 -13.70 17.09
N CYS A 97 -2.09 -12.66 16.44
CA CYS A 97 -2.79 -11.70 15.60
C CYS A 97 -2.55 -12.03 14.12
N GLY A 98 -3.56 -11.77 13.29
CA GLY A 98 -3.38 -11.88 11.85
C GLY A 98 -2.64 -10.66 11.33
N THR A 99 -1.76 -10.86 10.34
CA THR A 99 -0.92 -9.79 9.77
C THR A 99 -1.69 -8.50 9.46
N ARG A 100 -2.96 -8.55 9.03
CA ARG A 100 -3.78 -7.33 8.77
C ARG A 100 -3.81 -6.41 9.99
N ASP A 101 -4.09 -6.98 11.14
CA ASP A 101 -4.26 -6.24 12.38
C ASP A 101 -2.91 -5.74 12.91
N ASP A 102 -1.81 -6.46 12.66
CA ASP A 102 -0.46 -5.98 12.95
C ASP A 102 -0.12 -4.73 12.11
N ILE A 103 -0.43 -4.75 10.81
CA ILE A 103 -0.20 -3.59 9.94
C ILE A 103 -1.11 -2.42 10.34
N LEU A 104 -2.38 -2.68 10.65
CA LEU A 104 -3.28 -1.62 11.13
C LEU A 104 -2.78 -1.02 12.45
N ALA A 105 -2.34 -1.85 13.40
CA ALA A 105 -1.83 -1.38 14.68
C ALA A 105 -0.51 -0.61 14.53
N ARG A 106 0.30 -0.95 13.52
CA ARG A 106 1.55 -0.26 13.19
C ARG A 106 1.32 1.09 12.52
N ASP A 107 0.40 1.15 11.56
CA ASP A 107 0.27 2.29 10.65
C ASP A 107 -0.79 3.31 11.09
N LEU A 108 -1.79 2.89 11.87
CA LEU A 108 -2.80 3.81 12.40
C LEU A 108 -2.32 4.39 13.74
N THR A 109 -2.79 5.60 14.00
CA THR A 109 -2.67 6.27 15.30
C THR A 109 -4.01 6.24 16.04
N ASN A 110 -4.01 6.53 17.34
CA ASN A 110 -5.23 6.61 18.16
C ASN A 110 -6.13 5.36 18.04
N ILE A 111 -5.51 4.18 17.97
CA ILE A 111 -6.24 2.95 17.73
C ILE A 111 -7.10 2.54 18.92
N THR A 112 -8.23 1.93 18.63
CA THR A 112 -8.95 1.08 19.61
C THR A 112 -8.99 -0.34 19.08
N LYS A 113 -9.11 -1.32 19.96
CA LYS A 113 -9.19 -2.74 19.58
C LYS A 113 -10.48 -3.39 20.10
N LYS A 114 -11.03 -4.35 19.36
CA LYS A 114 -12.19 -5.17 19.79
C LYS A 114 -11.78 -6.28 20.76
N ASP A 115 -10.54 -6.74 20.66
CA ASP A 115 -9.87 -7.71 21.53
C ASP A 115 -8.35 -7.45 21.51
N ASP A 116 -7.51 -8.40 21.91
CA ASP A 116 -6.06 -8.20 22.00
C ASP A 116 -5.41 -7.87 20.63
N CYS A 117 -6.06 -8.25 19.53
CA CYS A 117 -5.51 -8.12 18.18
C CYS A 117 -6.31 -7.16 17.30
N ARG A 118 -7.62 -7.37 17.19
CA ARG A 118 -8.41 -6.77 16.11
C ARG A 118 -8.60 -5.27 16.29
N VAL A 119 -7.96 -4.47 15.44
CA VAL A 119 -8.09 -3.01 15.45
C VAL A 119 -9.52 -2.63 15.06
N ALA A 120 -10.24 -1.91 15.92
CA ALA A 120 -11.64 -1.51 15.71
C ALA A 120 -11.73 -0.14 15.01
N THR A 121 -10.91 0.81 15.48
CA THR A 121 -10.84 2.17 14.95
C THR A 121 -9.39 2.67 14.98
N GLY A 122 -9.13 3.76 14.27
CA GLY A 122 -7.89 4.53 14.36
C GLY A 122 -7.87 5.64 13.33
N THR A 123 -6.79 6.40 13.28
CA THR A 123 -6.59 7.47 12.29
C THR A 123 -5.39 7.12 11.44
N LEU A 124 -5.61 6.98 10.13
CA LEU A 124 -4.58 6.78 9.12
C LEU A 124 -4.23 8.13 8.48
N ASN A 125 -2.96 8.52 8.55
CA ASN A 125 -2.42 9.56 7.67
C ASN A 125 -1.99 8.87 6.38
N ASP A 126 -2.86 8.82 5.39
CA ASP A 126 -2.71 7.95 4.23
C ASP A 126 -1.52 8.40 3.36
N PRO A 127 -0.50 7.55 3.18
CA PRO A 127 0.68 7.90 2.40
C PRO A 127 0.36 8.06 0.90
N TYR A 128 -0.66 7.37 0.37
CA TYR A 128 -0.92 7.34 -1.07
C TYR A 128 -1.62 8.59 -1.60
N THR A 129 -2.58 9.10 -0.84
CA THR A 129 -3.40 10.27 -1.17
C THR A 129 -3.00 11.52 -0.40
N GLY A 130 -2.31 11.36 0.73
CA GLY A 130 -1.98 12.47 1.65
C GLY A 130 -3.20 12.97 2.42
N THR A 131 -4.28 12.20 2.47
CA THR A 131 -5.48 12.52 3.24
C THR A 131 -5.43 11.87 4.62
N VAL A 132 -6.27 12.34 5.54
CA VAL A 132 -6.45 11.73 6.85
C VAL A 132 -7.76 10.94 6.82
N ILE A 133 -7.69 9.65 7.17
CA ILE A 133 -8.82 8.73 7.16
C ILE A 133 -9.09 8.27 8.60
N ASP A 134 -10.29 8.57 9.09
CA ASP A 134 -10.79 8.02 10.36
C ASP A 134 -11.32 6.61 10.11
N PHE A 135 -10.46 5.62 10.28
CA PHE A 135 -10.77 4.22 10.11
C PHE A 135 -11.79 3.77 11.16
N VAL A 136 -12.90 3.22 10.68
CA VAL A 136 -13.85 2.47 11.50
C VAL A 136 -14.16 1.17 10.80
N ARG A 137 -13.72 0.06 11.39
CA ARG A 137 -13.82 -1.27 10.79
C ARG A 137 -15.23 -1.59 10.30
N GLY A 138 -15.35 -1.96 9.03
CA GLY A 138 -16.57 -2.49 8.42
C GLY A 138 -17.69 -1.47 8.17
N THR A 139 -17.42 -0.16 8.24
CA THR A 139 -18.45 0.88 8.07
C THR A 139 -18.74 1.29 6.62
N ASP A 140 -17.87 0.93 5.67
CA ASP A 140 -17.97 1.35 4.27
C ASP A 140 -18.29 0.18 3.32
N GLY A 141 -19.47 -0.43 3.45
CA GLY A 141 -20.05 -1.31 2.42
C GLY A 141 -19.24 -2.56 1.99
N GLY A 142 -18.15 -2.90 2.70
CA GLY A 142 -17.21 -3.97 2.31
C GLY A 142 -15.74 -3.52 2.19
N ASN A 143 -15.46 -2.22 2.14
CA ASN A 143 -14.12 -1.62 2.01
C ASN A 143 -13.41 -1.42 3.36
N ASP A 144 -13.84 -2.17 4.38
CA ASP A 144 -13.35 -2.13 5.76
C ASP A 144 -13.26 -0.74 6.42
N GLY A 145 -14.01 0.26 5.94
CA GLY A 145 -13.94 1.64 6.46
C GLY A 145 -12.91 2.51 5.73
N GLY A 146 -12.72 2.30 4.42
CA GLY A 146 -11.86 3.11 3.56
C GLY A 146 -10.36 2.79 3.66
N VAL A 147 -9.97 1.73 4.39
CA VAL A 147 -8.56 1.35 4.56
C VAL A 147 -8.32 -0.09 4.12
N GLN A 148 -7.35 -0.26 3.22
CA GLN A 148 -6.84 -1.55 2.79
C GLN A 148 -5.37 -1.72 3.21
N ILE A 149 -4.92 -2.97 3.24
CA ILE A 149 -3.49 -3.27 3.43
C ILE A 149 -2.95 -3.66 2.06
N ASP A 150 -2.13 -2.77 1.50
CA ASP A 150 -1.50 -2.94 0.19
C ASP A 150 -0.19 -3.72 0.29
N HIS A 151 0.07 -4.54 -0.72
CA HIS A 151 1.41 -5.01 -1.04
C HIS A 151 2.07 -3.95 -1.93
N VAL A 152 2.98 -3.15 -1.34
CA VAL A 152 3.61 -1.99 -2.02
C VAL A 152 4.23 -2.40 -3.37
N VAL A 153 4.84 -3.59 -3.42
CA VAL A 153 5.02 -4.35 -4.66
C VAL A 153 3.94 -5.44 -4.70
N ALA A 154 2.96 -5.29 -5.60
CA ALA A 154 1.77 -6.13 -5.64
C ALA A 154 2.12 -7.63 -5.85
N LEU A 155 1.28 -8.53 -5.34
CA LEU A 155 1.51 -9.99 -5.48
C LEU A 155 1.68 -10.44 -6.93
N SER A 156 0.86 -9.92 -7.86
CA SER A 156 1.00 -10.21 -9.30
C SER A 156 2.29 -9.62 -9.88
N ASN A 157 2.69 -8.42 -9.46
CA ASN A 157 3.97 -7.82 -9.87
C ASN A 157 5.16 -8.67 -9.38
N ALA A 158 5.13 -9.10 -8.12
CA ALA A 158 6.13 -9.99 -7.55
C ALA A 158 6.20 -11.31 -8.33
N TRP A 159 5.05 -11.92 -8.67
CA TRP A 159 5.00 -13.12 -9.52
C TRP A 159 5.69 -12.90 -10.87
N LYS A 160 5.28 -11.85 -11.59
CA LYS A 160 5.81 -11.46 -12.90
C LYS A 160 7.32 -11.21 -12.87
N SER A 161 7.84 -10.69 -11.76
CA SER A 161 9.24 -10.27 -11.60
C SER A 161 10.15 -11.27 -10.88
N GLY A 162 9.67 -12.47 -10.52
CA GLY A 162 10.53 -13.54 -10.03
C GLY A 162 9.91 -14.50 -9.02
N ALA A 163 8.82 -14.11 -8.35
CA ALA A 163 8.19 -14.94 -7.31
C ALA A 163 7.54 -16.23 -7.84
N ASN A 164 7.35 -16.34 -9.16
CA ASN A 164 6.91 -17.59 -9.80
C ASN A 164 7.91 -18.75 -9.60
N GLY A 165 9.20 -18.44 -9.42
CA GLY A 165 10.25 -19.44 -9.16
C GLY A 165 10.43 -19.80 -7.69
N TRP A 166 9.69 -19.15 -6.78
CA TRP A 166 9.81 -19.40 -5.34
C TRP A 166 9.08 -20.67 -4.90
N THR A 167 9.44 -21.16 -3.72
CA THR A 167 8.61 -22.15 -3.03
C THR A 167 7.31 -21.49 -2.54
N ARG A 168 6.29 -22.31 -2.22
CA ARG A 168 5.03 -21.80 -1.68
C ARG A 168 5.23 -21.06 -0.36
N ASP A 169 6.09 -21.56 0.53
CA ASP A 169 6.36 -20.93 1.82
C ASP A 169 7.03 -19.56 1.66
N GLN A 170 7.93 -19.40 0.68
CA GLN A 170 8.51 -18.10 0.35
C GLN A 170 7.45 -17.10 -0.14
N ARG A 171 6.48 -17.55 -0.95
CA ARG A 171 5.36 -16.70 -1.38
C ARG A 171 4.45 -16.31 -0.20
N ILE A 172 4.16 -17.24 0.70
CA ILE A 172 3.37 -16.96 1.92
C ILE A 172 4.13 -15.95 2.80
N ALA A 173 5.43 -16.14 2.99
CA ALA A 173 6.26 -15.21 3.76
C ALA A 173 6.24 -13.80 3.15
N TYR A 174 6.40 -13.69 1.82
CA TYR A 174 6.30 -12.41 1.11
C TYR A 174 4.93 -11.73 1.30
N ALA A 175 3.84 -12.52 1.17
CA ALA A 175 2.48 -11.99 1.26
C ALA A 175 2.12 -11.46 2.65
N ASN A 176 2.87 -11.84 3.68
CA ASN A 176 2.63 -11.46 5.08
C ASN A 176 3.80 -10.67 5.68
N ASP A 177 4.80 -10.27 4.90
CA ASP A 177 5.95 -9.51 5.42
C ASP A 177 5.56 -8.04 5.64
N PRO A 178 5.64 -7.51 6.88
CA PRO A 178 5.31 -6.12 7.15
C PRO A 178 6.13 -5.10 6.34
N TYR A 179 7.33 -5.46 5.88
CA TYR A 179 8.13 -4.63 4.98
C TYR A 179 7.48 -4.44 3.60
N VAL A 180 6.73 -5.44 3.13
CA VAL A 180 5.96 -5.38 1.88
C VAL A 180 4.62 -4.68 2.07
N LEU A 181 4.07 -4.72 3.29
CA LEU A 181 2.70 -4.30 3.57
C LEU A 181 2.57 -2.87 4.12
N LEU A 182 1.52 -2.17 3.71
CA LEU A 182 1.21 -0.80 4.15
C LEU A 182 -0.30 -0.57 4.22
N ALA A 183 -0.79 0.02 5.32
CA ALA A 183 -2.17 0.52 5.39
C ALA A 183 -2.32 1.77 4.52
N VAL A 184 -3.31 1.76 3.62
CA VAL A 184 -3.54 2.81 2.64
C VAL A 184 -5.03 3.00 2.36
N ASP A 185 -5.36 4.13 1.73
CA ASP A 185 -6.67 4.40 1.14
C ASP A 185 -7.11 3.27 0.19
N ASP A 186 -8.38 2.87 0.30
CA ASP A 186 -8.94 1.74 -0.43
C ASP A 186 -9.04 1.97 -1.94
N GLN A 187 -9.47 3.16 -2.37
CA GLN A 187 -9.64 3.51 -3.78
C GLN A 187 -8.28 3.69 -4.45
N ALA A 188 -7.33 4.36 -3.78
CA ALA A 188 -5.97 4.49 -4.29
C ALA A 188 -5.30 3.12 -4.48
N ASN A 189 -5.57 2.16 -3.60
CA ASN A 189 -5.08 0.79 -3.74
C ASN A 189 -5.74 0.04 -4.91
N GLN A 190 -7.05 0.25 -5.12
CA GLN A 190 -7.77 -0.31 -6.27
C GLN A 190 -7.25 0.28 -7.60
N ASP A 191 -6.99 1.59 -7.63
CA ASP A 191 -6.44 2.28 -8.79
C ASP A 191 -5.02 1.79 -9.11
N LYS A 192 -4.21 1.52 -8.08
CA LYS A 192 -2.89 0.91 -8.23
C LYS A 192 -2.97 -0.48 -8.85
N SER A 193 -3.90 -1.32 -8.38
CA SER A 193 -4.04 -2.72 -8.81
C SER A 193 -2.69 -3.46 -8.72
N ASP A 194 -2.24 -4.09 -9.80
CA ASP A 194 -0.94 -4.77 -9.92
C ASP A 194 0.16 -3.94 -10.61
N SER A 195 -0.06 -2.63 -10.76
CA SER A 195 0.83 -1.72 -11.47
C SER A 195 2.22 -1.66 -10.84
N ALA A 196 3.24 -1.62 -11.71
CA ALA A 196 4.61 -1.23 -11.39
C ALA A 196 4.74 0.31 -11.28
N ALA A 197 5.88 0.79 -10.78
CA ALA A 197 6.13 2.22 -10.56
C ALA A 197 6.13 3.08 -11.84
N ASP A 198 6.24 2.49 -13.04
CA ASP A 198 6.09 3.20 -14.31
C ASP A 198 4.63 3.40 -14.74
N LYS A 199 3.69 2.64 -14.17
CA LYS A 199 2.26 2.72 -14.52
C LYS A 199 1.45 3.46 -13.48
N TRP A 200 1.87 3.40 -12.22
CA TRP A 200 1.16 4.05 -11.12
C TRP A 200 2.15 4.60 -10.09
N LEU A 201 1.88 5.82 -9.63
CA LEU A 201 2.56 6.45 -8.50
C LEU A 201 1.49 7.09 -7.60
N PRO A 202 1.73 7.18 -6.28
CA PRO A 202 0.87 7.91 -5.36
C PRO A 202 0.48 9.30 -5.87
N SER A 203 -0.77 9.71 -5.66
CA SER A 203 -1.22 11.08 -5.95
C SER A 203 -0.59 12.07 -4.97
N ASN A 204 -0.27 11.62 -3.75
CA ASN A 204 0.58 12.32 -2.81
C ASN A 204 2.02 12.42 -3.32
N THR A 205 2.33 13.52 -4.01
CA THR A 205 3.66 13.74 -4.59
C THR A 205 4.79 13.77 -3.56
N ALA A 206 4.51 14.22 -2.33
CA ALA A 206 5.50 14.26 -1.25
C ALA A 206 5.97 12.86 -0.82
N TYR A 207 5.15 11.83 -1.02
CA TYR A 207 5.45 10.45 -0.64
C TYR A 207 6.09 9.62 -1.77
N ARG A 208 6.20 10.15 -2.99
CA ARG A 208 6.69 9.35 -4.15
C ARG A 208 8.11 8.84 -3.98
N CYS A 209 8.97 9.59 -3.31
CA CYS A 209 10.35 9.18 -3.02
C CYS A 209 10.39 7.96 -2.09
N ASP A 210 9.65 8.02 -0.98
CA ASP A 210 9.53 6.89 -0.06
C ASP A 210 8.88 5.67 -0.71
N TYR A 211 7.83 5.88 -1.52
CA TYR A 211 7.17 4.82 -2.28
C TYR A 211 8.15 4.08 -3.21
N VAL A 212 8.90 4.83 -4.02
CA VAL A 212 9.90 4.25 -4.94
C VAL A 212 11.04 3.59 -4.18
N ALA A 213 11.56 4.24 -3.13
CA ALA A 213 12.63 3.68 -2.31
C ALA A 213 12.21 2.37 -1.63
N ARG A 214 10.96 2.28 -1.16
CA ARG A 214 10.40 1.07 -0.58
C ARG A 214 10.23 -0.04 -1.61
N GLN A 215 9.73 0.26 -2.81
CA GLN A 215 9.68 -0.73 -3.89
C GLN A 215 11.07 -1.28 -4.24
N ILE A 216 12.08 -0.41 -4.33
CA ILE A 216 13.47 -0.81 -4.57
C ILE A 216 13.99 -1.72 -3.45
N GLY A 217 13.73 -1.35 -2.20
CA GLY A 217 14.08 -2.16 -1.03
C GLY A 217 13.45 -3.55 -1.07
N ILE A 218 12.15 -3.62 -1.36
CA ILE A 218 11.42 -4.89 -1.49
C ILE A 218 12.03 -5.74 -2.62
N LYS A 219 12.20 -5.16 -3.82
CA LYS A 219 12.77 -5.89 -4.96
C LYS A 219 14.21 -6.37 -4.66
N SER A 220 15.01 -5.57 -3.96
CA SER A 220 16.37 -5.95 -3.55
C SER A 220 16.39 -7.09 -2.52
N LYS A 221 15.52 -7.01 -1.49
CA LYS A 221 15.37 -8.04 -0.45
C LYS A 221 14.97 -9.38 -1.05
N TYR A 222 14.01 -9.37 -1.97
CA TYR A 222 13.41 -10.58 -2.54
C TYR A 222 14.00 -11.01 -3.88
N LYS A 223 15.02 -10.31 -4.38
CA LYS A 223 15.65 -10.60 -5.69
C LYS A 223 14.66 -10.59 -6.85
N LEU A 224 13.68 -9.69 -6.79
CA LEU A 224 12.73 -9.44 -7.87
C LEU A 224 13.38 -8.53 -8.93
N THR A 225 13.03 -8.73 -10.19
CA THR A 225 13.50 -7.90 -11.29
C THR A 225 12.74 -6.58 -11.40
N VAL A 226 13.36 -5.65 -12.12
CA VAL A 226 12.75 -4.39 -12.57
C VAL A 226 12.76 -4.38 -14.11
N THR A 227 11.72 -3.85 -14.76
CA THR A 227 11.77 -3.63 -16.21
C THR A 227 12.62 -2.40 -16.53
N ASN A 228 13.00 -2.21 -17.79
CA ASN A 228 13.67 -0.98 -18.21
C ASN A 228 12.79 0.26 -17.95
N THR A 229 11.49 0.19 -18.28
CA THR A 229 10.56 1.32 -18.08
C THR A 229 10.33 1.62 -16.60
N GLU A 230 10.22 0.59 -15.77
CA GLU A 230 10.08 0.73 -14.32
C GLU A 230 11.33 1.36 -13.71
N ARG A 231 12.54 0.89 -14.10
CA ARG A 231 13.80 1.48 -13.62
C ARG A 231 13.94 2.94 -14.01
N ASP A 232 13.56 3.31 -15.23
CA ASP A 232 13.64 4.68 -15.71
C ASP A 232 12.66 5.60 -14.95
N ALA A 233 11.43 5.14 -14.70
CA ALA A 233 10.46 5.85 -13.88
C ALA A 233 10.93 6.03 -12.43
N MET A 234 11.51 4.99 -11.82
CA MET A 234 12.09 5.07 -10.48
C MET A 234 13.24 6.08 -10.43
N ASN A 235 14.15 6.08 -11.43
CA ASN A 235 15.23 7.06 -11.52
C ASN A 235 14.70 8.49 -11.67
N LEU A 236 13.63 8.71 -12.44
CA LEU A 236 13.01 10.02 -12.61
C LEU A 236 12.48 10.57 -11.29
N VAL A 237 11.83 9.73 -10.48
CA VAL A 237 11.37 10.12 -9.13
C VAL A 237 12.57 10.42 -8.23
N LEU A 238 13.55 9.51 -8.17
CA LEU A 238 14.72 9.67 -7.30
C LEU A 238 15.63 10.84 -7.68
N ALA A 239 15.56 11.35 -8.91
CA ALA A 239 16.25 12.57 -9.30
C ALA A 239 15.78 13.80 -8.49
N THR A 240 14.55 13.77 -7.95
CA THR A 240 14.01 14.83 -7.10
C THR A 240 14.43 14.71 -5.62
N CYS A 241 14.99 13.55 -5.23
CA CYS A 241 15.34 13.20 -3.86
C CYS A 241 16.60 12.30 -3.81
N PRO A 242 17.77 12.80 -4.25
CA PRO A 242 18.98 11.99 -4.41
C PRO A 242 19.56 11.40 -3.12
N ALA A 243 19.20 11.97 -1.96
CA ALA A 243 19.61 11.48 -0.64
C ALA A 243 18.65 10.45 -0.04
N GLN A 244 17.53 10.13 -0.71
CA GLN A 244 16.57 9.16 -0.22
C GLN A 244 17.25 7.80 -0.03
N THR A 245 17.13 7.21 1.16
CA THR A 245 17.60 5.86 1.46
C THR A 245 16.47 4.85 1.30
N VAL A 246 16.85 3.59 1.13
CA VAL A 246 15.91 2.48 1.25
C VAL A 246 15.47 2.37 2.73
N PRO A 247 14.18 2.16 3.04
CA PRO A 247 13.75 1.97 4.42
C PRO A 247 14.45 0.77 5.07
N ALA A 248 15.07 1.00 6.24
CA ALA A 248 15.87 0.01 6.95
C ALA A 248 15.03 -1.09 7.66
N GLY A 249 13.71 -0.95 7.75
CA GLY A 249 12.84 -1.88 8.47
C GLY A 249 11.35 -1.67 8.23
N VAL A 250 10.53 -2.38 9.01
CA VAL A 250 9.07 -2.53 8.85
C VAL A 250 8.24 -1.32 9.29
N GLY A 251 8.84 -0.22 9.74
CA GLY A 251 8.09 0.93 10.27
C GLY A 251 7.17 1.57 9.24
N ALA A 252 6.04 2.11 9.70
CA ALA A 252 5.24 3.03 8.89
C ALA A 252 6.16 4.17 8.42
N PRO A 253 6.12 4.56 7.14
CA PRO A 253 6.88 5.72 6.71
C PRO A 253 6.43 6.93 7.51
N SER A 254 7.37 7.76 7.96
CA SER A 254 7.04 9.05 8.54
C SER A 254 6.49 9.93 7.42
N VAL A 255 5.18 9.85 7.17
CA VAL A 255 4.50 10.78 6.27
C VAL A 255 4.56 12.13 6.96
N PRO A 256 5.30 13.13 6.45
CA PRO A 256 5.18 14.47 7.00
C PRO A 256 3.71 14.84 6.89
N ALA A 257 3.12 15.30 8.00
CA ALA A 257 1.73 15.73 8.03
C ALA A 257 1.48 16.60 6.79
N PRO A 258 0.41 16.33 6.01
CA PRO A 258 0.10 17.14 4.85
C PRO A 258 0.15 18.61 5.28
N PRO A 259 0.75 19.53 4.50
CA PRO A 259 0.57 20.94 4.78
C PRO A 259 -0.93 21.17 4.96
N ALA A 260 -1.31 21.88 6.04
CA ALA A 260 -2.70 22.18 6.35
C ALA A 260 -3.41 22.52 5.04
N PRO A 261 -4.56 21.90 4.74
CA PRO A 261 -5.15 21.98 3.41
C PRO A 261 -5.22 23.45 3.04
N ALA A 262 -4.60 23.81 1.90
CA ALA A 262 -4.90 25.08 1.27
C ALA A 262 -6.44 25.19 1.26
N PRO A 263 -7.02 26.34 1.63
CA PRO A 263 -8.47 26.50 1.63
C PRO A 263 -8.96 25.92 0.32
N LYS A 264 -9.84 24.91 0.43
CA LYS A 264 -10.34 24.13 -0.70
C LYS A 264 -10.57 25.13 -1.83
N PRO A 265 -9.88 25.01 -2.99
CA PRO A 265 -10.16 25.89 -4.11
C PRO A 265 -11.67 25.92 -4.23
N ALA A 266 -12.27 27.12 -4.23
CA ALA A 266 -13.68 27.25 -4.47
C ALA A 266 -13.99 26.30 -5.64
N PRO A 267 -14.99 25.41 -5.51
CA PRO A 267 -15.26 24.41 -6.52
C PRO A 267 -15.17 25.13 -7.86
N LYS A 268 -14.29 24.64 -8.75
CA LYS A 268 -14.32 25.13 -10.13
C LYS A 268 -15.79 25.06 -10.53
N PRO A 269 -16.38 26.12 -11.10
CA PRO A 269 -17.70 26.02 -11.69
C PRO A 269 -17.68 24.75 -12.51
N ASP A 270 -18.61 23.83 -12.23
CA ASP A 270 -18.66 22.55 -12.90
C ASP A 270 -18.50 22.82 -14.41
N PRO A 271 -17.64 22.07 -15.14
CA PRO A 271 -17.86 21.98 -16.57
C PRO A 271 -19.30 21.54 -16.73
N ASP A 272 -20.09 22.33 -17.46
CA ASP A 272 -21.53 22.11 -17.64
C ASP A 272 -21.83 20.60 -17.70
N PRO A 273 -22.79 20.10 -16.92
CA PRO A 273 -23.15 18.70 -16.97
C PRO A 273 -23.38 18.31 -18.42
N ALA A 274 -22.64 17.31 -18.92
CA ALA A 274 -23.12 16.58 -20.08
C ALA A 274 -24.56 16.14 -19.74
N PRO A 275 -25.53 16.38 -20.62
CA PRO A 275 -26.93 16.15 -20.31
C PRO A 275 -27.11 14.72 -19.83
N ASN A 276 -27.72 14.59 -18.66
CA ASN A 276 -28.08 13.32 -18.04
C ASN A 276 -28.79 12.45 -19.10
N PRO A 277 -28.44 11.15 -19.29
CA PRO A 277 -29.28 10.30 -20.12
C PRO A 277 -30.71 10.36 -19.58
N GLU A 278 -31.67 10.68 -20.45
CA GLU A 278 -33.07 10.86 -20.09
C GLU A 278 -33.58 9.65 -19.28
N PRO A 279 -34.37 9.88 -18.21
CA PRO A 279 -34.98 8.79 -17.47
C PRO A 279 -35.80 7.91 -18.41
N LYS A 280 -35.50 6.62 -18.43
CA LYS A 280 -36.19 5.64 -19.30
C LYS A 280 -37.70 5.71 -19.05
N PRO A 281 -38.56 5.85 -20.09
CA PRO A 281 -39.99 6.05 -19.90
C PRO A 281 -40.63 4.87 -19.15
N GLU A 282 -41.38 5.19 -18.10
CA GLU A 282 -42.13 4.21 -17.31
C GLU A 282 -43.26 3.58 -18.16
N VAL A 283 -43.35 2.24 -18.17
CA VAL A 283 -44.28 1.49 -19.02
C VAL A 283 -45.60 1.24 -18.30
N GLN A 284 -46.72 1.68 -18.88
CA GLN A 284 -48.07 1.50 -18.30
C GLN A 284 -48.94 0.52 -19.09
N TYR A 285 -49.68 -0.36 -18.41
CA TYR A 285 -50.56 -1.36 -19.03
C TYR A 285 -52.04 -1.08 -18.73
N GLY A 286 -52.93 -1.40 -19.69
CA GLY A 286 -54.38 -1.24 -19.54
C GLY A 286 -54.90 0.16 -19.86
N ILE A 287 -54.10 0.99 -20.54
CA ILE A 287 -54.48 2.37 -20.85
C ILE A 287 -55.65 2.45 -21.85
N ARG A 288 -56.40 3.55 -21.79
CA ARG A 288 -57.49 3.85 -22.74
C ARG A 288 -57.01 4.86 -23.78
N PRO A 289 -57.22 4.61 -25.09
CA PRO A 289 -56.86 5.56 -26.14
C PRO A 289 -57.50 6.94 -25.89
N GLY A 290 -56.72 8.02 -26.01
CA GLY A 290 -57.19 9.39 -25.79
C GLY A 290 -57.38 9.80 -24.33
N ALA A 291 -57.13 8.91 -23.36
CA ALA A 291 -57.11 9.31 -21.94
C ALA A 291 -55.88 10.17 -21.62
N TRP A 292 -55.99 10.96 -20.55
CA TRP A 292 -54.90 11.79 -20.04
C TRP A 292 -53.71 10.94 -19.60
N CYS A 293 -52.51 11.46 -19.80
CA CYS A 293 -51.27 10.77 -19.47
C CYS A 293 -50.20 11.74 -18.97
N SER A 294 -49.22 11.21 -18.25
CA SER A 294 -48.03 11.94 -17.79
C SER A 294 -46.96 10.91 -17.40
N PRO A 295 -45.66 11.20 -17.61
CA PRO A 295 -45.11 12.36 -18.33
C PRO A 295 -45.26 12.25 -19.86
N GLU A 296 -45.03 13.36 -20.58
CA GLU A 296 -44.90 13.34 -22.05
C GLU A 296 -43.78 12.38 -22.46
N GLY A 297 -44.00 11.58 -23.51
CA GLY A 297 -43.05 10.55 -23.95
C GLY A 297 -43.17 9.20 -23.22
N ALA A 298 -44.02 9.08 -22.19
CA ALA A 298 -44.35 7.79 -21.58
C ALA A 298 -44.89 6.79 -22.61
N ILE A 299 -44.65 5.49 -22.39
CA ILE A 299 -45.12 4.40 -23.27
C ILE A 299 -46.21 3.61 -22.55
N GLY A 300 -47.36 3.43 -23.22
CA GLY A 300 -48.50 2.70 -22.66
C GLY A 300 -49.06 1.65 -23.62
N TYR A 301 -49.60 0.55 -23.09
CA TYR A 301 -50.26 -0.49 -23.85
C TYR A 301 -51.74 -0.60 -23.48
N SER A 302 -52.62 -0.60 -24.49
CA SER A 302 -54.05 -0.87 -24.26
C SER A 302 -54.27 -2.31 -23.79
N ALA A 303 -55.45 -2.62 -23.26
CA ALA A 303 -55.82 -3.99 -22.86
C ALA A 303 -55.71 -5.03 -23.99
N LYS A 304 -55.63 -4.59 -25.26
CA LYS A 304 -55.41 -5.44 -26.44
C LYS A 304 -53.94 -5.49 -26.91
N GLY A 305 -53.00 -4.99 -26.11
CA GLY A 305 -51.56 -5.01 -26.40
C GLY A 305 -51.08 -3.98 -27.43
N VAL A 306 -51.93 -3.06 -27.90
CA VAL A 306 -51.51 -2.00 -28.83
C VAL A 306 -50.78 -0.89 -28.07
N GLN A 307 -49.60 -0.50 -28.56
CA GLN A 307 -48.76 0.56 -27.99
C GLN A 307 -49.28 1.97 -28.32
N TYR A 308 -49.12 2.88 -27.36
CA TYR A 308 -49.38 4.31 -27.44
C TYR A 308 -48.24 5.08 -26.77
N VAL A 309 -48.06 6.33 -27.17
CA VAL A 309 -47.12 7.28 -26.61
C VAL A 309 -47.90 8.47 -26.05
N CYS A 310 -47.50 8.95 -24.88
CA CYS A 310 -48.10 10.12 -24.27
C CYS A 310 -47.65 11.38 -25.02
N ARG A 311 -48.57 12.08 -25.70
CA ARG A 311 -48.26 13.25 -26.54
C ARG A 311 -49.19 14.43 -26.24
N PRO A 312 -48.76 15.68 -26.50
CA PRO A 312 -49.61 16.85 -26.40
C PRO A 312 -50.83 16.76 -27.30
N SER A 313 -51.93 17.34 -26.86
CA SER A 313 -53.07 17.64 -27.73
C SER A 313 -52.67 18.71 -28.75
N ASP A 314 -53.47 18.85 -29.81
CA ASP A 314 -53.19 19.79 -30.89
C ASP A 314 -53.20 21.26 -30.41
N SER A 315 -53.74 21.51 -29.21
CA SER A 315 -53.70 22.81 -28.52
C SER A 315 -52.47 23.01 -27.62
N GLY A 316 -51.66 21.97 -27.39
CA GLY A 316 -50.47 21.97 -26.55
C GLY A 316 -50.73 22.06 -25.03
N LYS A 317 -51.99 22.15 -24.59
CA LYS A 317 -52.35 22.39 -23.19
C LYS A 317 -52.54 21.13 -22.35
N SER A 318 -52.53 19.96 -22.96
CA SER A 318 -52.84 18.68 -22.31
C SER A 318 -52.11 17.52 -22.94
N LEU A 319 -51.84 16.47 -22.17
CA LEU A 319 -51.17 15.24 -22.65
C LEU A 319 -52.16 14.07 -22.70
N HIS A 320 -52.18 13.34 -23.81
CA HIS A 320 -53.06 12.19 -24.02
C HIS A 320 -52.36 11.01 -24.69
N TRP A 321 -52.81 9.79 -24.40
CA TRP A 321 -52.33 8.57 -25.07
C TRP A 321 -52.72 8.55 -26.54
N ARG A 322 -51.74 8.69 -27.44
CA ARG A 322 -51.91 8.67 -28.90
C ARG A 322 -51.07 7.55 -29.52
N ARG A 323 -51.46 7.06 -30.69
CA ARG A 323 -50.63 6.05 -31.39
C ARG A 323 -49.26 6.67 -31.74
N PRO A 324 -48.18 5.87 -31.75
CA PRO A 324 -46.87 6.32 -32.21
C PRO A 324 -46.96 6.97 -33.60
#